data_AF-A0A5R9BLI4-F1
#
_entry.id   AF-A0A5R9BLI4-F1
#
_cell.length_a   1.000
_cell.length_b   1.000
_cell.length_c   1.000
_cell.angle_alpha   90.00
_cell.angle_beta   90.00
_cell.angle_gamma   90.00
#
_symmetry.space_group_name_H-M   'P 1'
#
loop_
_entity.id
_entity.type
_entity.pdbx_description
1 polymer ?
#
loop_
_entity_poly.entity_id
_entity_poly.type
_entity_poly.pdbx_seq_one_letter_code
_entity_poly.pdbx_strand_id
1 'polypeptide(L)'
;MKARFMNALSTLRRRALGVARRARQAIRRPESPAATAVSSEAASKILFVGHTRFSVHQFGSRYFNATRDGDAGAGFSEDQYTQWLYSDERMDPRTEIFTQLSLPQLAQAAEDFHVVHYVSYSPSLPERHKKALRQAARTYDFVELNETKKTVSSTPTKSLIRKAAQKHHFTSGPIGVYRLDDDDVLSVNYFHLMAPYVRRSHIGWWVSQGLGIAAVRFGEDFVYARDYYYPKSAFGPLCIAGYDQGEVSHTQAPKHTVMDHTNPTILDSREPAYFHIRHRGQDSTLGGKPTPFYPEAMMRIRSEGPADLDQVRTLFPVVADRMRLTPGRDEDAVTFDPGSVTATSEPVSYLWEKPGALALRVELPDRVKLKQRQLKVSFSTTQDAACQYSKEQEQEFFAAAKVASDDGDYSTWVPHQSTGLGHILFLEPPQGVRITNLRLHTDQHEPLTIQRVTAYPL
;
A
#
# COMPACT_ATOMS: atom_id res chain seq x y z
N MET A 1 -30.50 -9.78 -6.97
CA MET A 1 -29.22 -9.20 -6.48
C MET A 1 -28.06 -9.28 -7.48
N LYS A 2 -27.75 -10.41 -8.12
CA LYS A 2 -26.63 -10.54 -9.09
C LYS A 2 -26.69 -9.62 -10.33
N ALA A 3 -27.88 -9.32 -10.86
CA ALA A 3 -28.03 -8.47 -12.05
C ALA A 3 -27.78 -6.97 -11.77
N ARG A 4 -27.98 -6.50 -10.53
CA ARG A 4 -27.68 -5.11 -10.14
C ARG A 4 -26.17 -4.86 -9.99
N PHE A 5 -25.40 -5.88 -9.58
CA PHE A 5 -23.94 -5.80 -9.44
C PHE A 5 -23.21 -5.69 -10.79
N MET A 6 -23.66 -6.41 -11.83
CA MET A 6 -23.03 -6.34 -13.16
C MET A 6 -23.30 -5.01 -13.88
N ASN A 7 -24.46 -4.39 -13.68
CA ASN A 7 -24.75 -3.08 -14.28
C ASN A 7 -23.95 -1.94 -13.63
N ALA A 8 -23.70 -2.01 -12.32
CA ALA A 8 -22.85 -1.04 -11.61
C ALA A 8 -21.41 -1.04 -12.16
N LEU A 9 -20.83 -2.23 -12.38
CA LEU A 9 -19.48 -2.39 -12.95
C LEU A 9 -19.36 -1.83 -14.38
N SER A 10 -20.39 -1.99 -15.21
CA SER A 10 -20.39 -1.45 -16.58
C SER A 10 -20.46 0.09 -16.63
N THR A 11 -21.13 0.69 -15.64
CA THR A 11 -21.36 2.14 -15.55
C THR A 11 -20.13 2.84 -14.96
N LEU A 12 -19.52 2.24 -13.94
CA LEU A 12 -18.21 2.63 -13.40
C LEU A 12 -17.13 2.57 -14.48
N ARG A 13 -17.10 1.50 -15.29
CA ARG A 13 -16.16 1.36 -16.42
C ARG A 13 -16.30 2.48 -17.44
N ARG A 14 -17.52 2.85 -17.86
CA ARG A 14 -17.72 3.96 -18.83
C ARG A 14 -17.33 5.33 -18.27
N ARG A 15 -17.61 5.57 -16.98
CA ARG A 15 -17.24 6.84 -16.31
C ARG A 15 -15.72 6.93 -16.11
N ALA A 16 -15.06 5.86 -15.68
CA ALA A 16 -13.61 5.80 -15.53
C ALA A 16 -12.87 6.04 -16.86
N LEU A 17 -13.31 5.38 -17.94
CA LEU A 17 -12.74 5.58 -19.29
C LEU A 17 -12.88 7.04 -19.78
N GLY A 18 -14.01 7.69 -19.48
CA GLY A 18 -14.24 9.09 -19.85
C GLY A 18 -13.36 10.08 -19.09
N VAL A 19 -13.08 9.82 -17.82
CA VAL A 19 -12.20 10.65 -16.97
C VAL A 19 -10.74 10.45 -17.36
N ALA A 20 -10.29 9.21 -17.56
CA ALA A 20 -8.93 8.90 -18.00
C ALA A 20 -8.58 9.55 -19.35
N ARG A 21 -9.51 9.54 -20.31
CA ARG A 21 -9.32 10.21 -21.60
C ARG A 21 -9.19 11.74 -21.48
N ARG A 22 -9.94 12.37 -20.55
CA ARG A 22 -9.82 13.81 -20.27
C ARG A 22 -8.53 14.14 -19.53
N ALA A 23 -8.11 13.30 -18.59
CA ALA A 23 -6.81 13.41 -17.94
C ALA A 23 -5.64 13.31 -18.93
N ARG A 24 -5.67 12.34 -19.86
CA ARG A 24 -4.68 12.22 -20.96
C ARG A 24 -4.64 13.48 -21.84
N GLN A 25 -5.78 14.16 -22.04
CA GLN A 25 -5.83 15.43 -22.78
C GLN A 25 -5.34 16.63 -21.96
N ALA A 26 -5.55 16.64 -20.65
CA ALA A 26 -5.11 17.72 -19.75
C ALA A 26 -3.60 17.69 -19.49
N ILE A 27 -2.98 16.51 -19.42
CA ILE A 27 -1.53 16.31 -19.24
C ILE A 27 -0.72 16.68 -20.50
N ARG A 28 -1.37 16.81 -21.67
CA ARG A 28 -0.73 17.24 -22.93
C ARG A 28 -0.39 18.74 -23.02
N ARG A 29 -0.46 19.52 -21.94
CA ARG A 29 0.02 20.92 -21.95
C ARG A 29 1.55 20.95 -21.98
N PRO A 30 2.19 21.63 -22.95
CA PRO A 30 3.62 21.48 -23.19
C PRO A 30 4.42 22.60 -22.54
N GLU A 31 4.89 22.45 -21.29
CA GLU A 31 6.03 23.24 -20.77
C GLU A 31 6.89 22.42 -19.80
N SER A 32 7.52 21.38 -20.34
CA SER A 32 8.81 20.87 -19.85
C SER A 32 9.48 20.10 -20.99
N PRO A 33 10.81 20.14 -21.14
CA PRO A 33 11.52 19.47 -22.23
C PRO A 33 11.42 17.95 -22.01
N ALA A 34 10.35 17.39 -22.58
CA ALA A 34 9.88 16.05 -22.34
C ALA A 34 10.69 15.03 -23.14
N ALA A 35 10.83 13.84 -22.54
CA ALA A 35 10.95 12.60 -23.29
C ALA A 35 9.93 12.63 -24.43
N THR A 36 10.41 12.54 -25.67
CA THR A 36 9.57 12.50 -26.89
C THR A 36 8.41 11.52 -26.67
N ALA A 37 7.19 12.04 -26.69
CA ALA A 37 5.99 11.23 -26.56
C ALA A 37 6.01 10.13 -27.63
N VAL A 38 5.94 8.88 -27.20
CA VAL A 38 5.88 7.73 -28.11
C VAL A 38 4.56 7.83 -28.88
N SER A 39 4.61 7.76 -30.22
CA SER A 39 3.39 7.74 -31.04
C SER A 39 2.55 6.50 -30.71
N SER A 40 1.22 6.56 -30.86
CA SER A 40 0.33 5.43 -30.54
C SER A 40 0.68 4.15 -31.32
N GLU A 41 1.20 4.29 -32.54
CA GLU A 41 1.64 3.15 -33.36
C GLU A 41 2.99 2.55 -32.90
N ALA A 42 3.87 3.37 -32.32
CA ALA A 42 5.10 2.87 -31.71
C ALA A 42 4.82 2.24 -30.33
N ALA A 43 3.86 2.79 -29.57
CA ALA A 43 3.40 2.25 -28.30
C ALA A 43 2.78 0.86 -28.45
N SER A 44 1.93 0.67 -29.48
CA SER A 44 1.28 -0.61 -29.75
C SER A 44 2.25 -1.73 -30.14
N LYS A 45 3.52 -1.43 -30.41
CA LYS A 45 4.57 -2.43 -30.73
C LYS A 45 5.37 -2.88 -29.51
N ILE A 46 5.24 -2.21 -28.38
CA ILE A 46 5.99 -2.55 -27.16
C ILE A 46 5.27 -3.66 -26.42
N LEU A 47 5.99 -4.73 -26.13
CA LEU A 47 5.52 -5.85 -25.32
C LEU A 47 5.94 -5.67 -23.86
N PHE A 48 4.95 -5.66 -22.97
CA PHE A 48 5.13 -5.74 -21.53
C PHE A 48 4.68 -7.10 -21.00
N VAL A 49 5.53 -7.74 -20.21
CA VAL A 49 5.26 -9.02 -19.55
C VAL A 49 5.29 -8.83 -18.05
N GLY A 50 4.11 -8.87 -17.44
CA GLY A 50 3.89 -8.70 -16.02
C GLY A 50 3.87 -10.02 -15.26
N HIS A 51 4.13 -9.94 -13.97
CA HIS A 51 4.02 -11.09 -13.08
C HIS A 51 3.57 -10.70 -11.67
N THR A 52 2.57 -11.43 -11.19
CA THR A 52 2.12 -11.40 -9.79
C THR A 52 2.28 -12.80 -9.17
N ARG A 53 2.87 -12.81 -7.98
CA ARG A 53 2.88 -13.98 -7.09
C ARG A 53 1.67 -13.86 -6.17
N PHE A 54 0.55 -14.45 -6.58
CA PHE A 54 -0.68 -14.36 -5.82
C PHE A 54 -0.66 -15.35 -4.67
N SER A 55 -0.13 -14.87 -3.53
CA SER A 55 0.00 -15.63 -2.27
C SER A 55 0.50 -17.07 -2.49
N VAL A 56 1.58 -17.20 -3.27
CA VAL A 56 2.20 -18.49 -3.57
C VAL A 56 2.76 -19.09 -2.29
N HIS A 57 2.38 -20.34 -2.00
CA HIS A 57 2.95 -21.12 -0.90
C HIS A 57 4.38 -21.51 -1.22
N GLN A 58 5.34 -20.89 -0.53
CA GLN A 58 6.77 -21.16 -0.63
C GLN A 58 7.41 -21.09 0.76
N PHE A 59 7.13 -22.11 1.56
CA PHE A 59 7.72 -22.25 2.90
C PHE A 59 9.27 -22.33 2.85
N GLY A 60 9.94 -21.83 3.89
CA GLY A 60 11.42 -21.82 3.98
C GLY A 60 12.12 -20.74 3.15
N SER A 61 11.36 -19.82 2.55
CA SER A 61 11.93 -18.68 1.82
C SER A 61 12.60 -17.69 2.78
N ARG A 62 13.89 -17.42 2.57
CA ARG A 62 14.63 -16.38 3.33
C ARG A 62 14.14 -14.95 3.07
N TYR A 63 13.24 -14.77 2.11
CA TYR A 63 12.68 -13.47 1.73
C TYR A 63 11.37 -13.14 2.42
N PHE A 64 10.77 -14.10 3.15
CA PHE A 64 9.51 -13.90 3.86
C PHE A 64 9.77 -13.81 5.36
N ASN A 65 9.24 -12.76 5.98
CA ASN A 65 9.32 -12.59 7.43
C ASN A 65 8.57 -13.72 8.14
N ALA A 66 7.47 -14.23 7.57
CA ALA A 66 6.70 -15.33 8.14
C ALA A 66 7.54 -16.58 8.46
N THR A 67 8.48 -16.94 7.58
CA THR A 67 9.26 -18.19 7.67
C THR A 67 10.71 -17.98 8.12
N ARG A 68 11.14 -16.73 8.32
CA ARG A 68 12.49 -16.41 8.78
C ARG A 68 12.58 -16.56 10.29
N ASP A 69 13.62 -17.23 10.76
CA ASP A 69 13.93 -17.34 12.19
C ASP A 69 14.64 -16.07 12.73
N GLY A 70 14.46 -15.80 14.03
CA GLY A 70 15.10 -14.70 14.76
C GLY A 70 14.25 -13.42 14.84
N ASP A 71 14.79 -12.39 15.49
CA ASP A 71 14.05 -11.17 15.90
C ASP A 71 13.30 -10.44 14.77
N ALA A 72 13.75 -10.63 13.53
CA ALA A 72 13.19 -9.97 12.36
C ALA A 72 12.16 -10.83 11.59
N GLY A 73 11.86 -12.05 12.03
CA GLY A 73 10.87 -12.92 11.43
C GLY A 73 9.97 -13.61 12.47
N ALA A 74 8.89 -14.22 12.01
CA ALA A 74 7.91 -14.86 12.88
C ALA A 74 8.26 -16.32 13.22
N GLY A 75 9.23 -16.93 12.51
CA GLY A 75 9.66 -18.31 12.75
C GLY A 75 8.54 -19.34 12.66
N PHE A 76 7.54 -19.13 11.80
CA PHE A 76 6.41 -20.05 11.69
C PHE A 76 6.86 -21.44 11.25
N SER A 77 6.23 -22.48 11.82
CA SER A 77 6.23 -23.81 11.22
C SER A 77 5.53 -23.79 9.85
N GLU A 78 5.68 -24.84 9.05
CA GLU A 78 5.00 -24.93 7.75
C GLU A 78 3.47 -24.85 7.88
N ASP A 79 2.91 -25.48 8.92
CA ASP A 79 1.47 -25.44 9.20
C ASP A 79 1.02 -24.03 9.61
N GLN A 80 1.76 -23.37 10.51
CA GLN A 80 1.47 -22.00 10.92
C GLN A 80 1.57 -21.03 9.74
N TYR A 81 2.60 -21.19 8.90
CA TYR A 81 2.77 -20.41 7.68
C TYR A 81 1.59 -20.63 6.74
N THR A 82 1.16 -21.87 6.54
CA THR A 82 0.02 -22.19 5.66
C THR A 82 -1.28 -21.59 6.17
N GLN A 83 -1.55 -21.73 7.48
CA GLN A 83 -2.73 -21.18 8.14
C GLN A 83 -2.75 -19.65 8.04
N TRP A 84 -1.62 -18.99 8.29
CA TRP A 84 -1.50 -17.54 8.16
C TRP A 84 -1.61 -17.08 6.70
N LEU A 85 -0.88 -17.73 5.78
CA LEU A 85 -0.82 -17.37 4.37
C LEU A 85 -2.21 -17.37 3.73
N TYR A 86 -3.04 -18.34 4.10
CA TYR A 86 -4.38 -18.56 3.59
C TYR A 86 -5.51 -18.17 4.53
N SER A 87 -5.22 -17.45 5.62
CA SER A 87 -6.26 -16.95 6.51
C SER A 87 -7.19 -15.99 5.78
N ASP A 88 -8.46 -15.96 6.19
CA ASP A 88 -9.47 -15.07 5.60
C ASP A 88 -9.07 -13.60 5.76
N GLU A 89 -8.58 -13.23 6.94
CA GLU A 89 -8.08 -11.90 7.26
C GLU A 89 -6.99 -11.42 6.28
N ARG A 90 -6.13 -12.33 5.82
CA ARG A 90 -5.07 -12.01 4.88
C ARG A 90 -5.55 -12.06 3.43
N MET A 91 -6.25 -13.13 3.05
CA MET A 91 -6.55 -13.43 1.66
C MET A 91 -7.74 -12.65 1.10
N ASP A 92 -8.73 -12.31 1.92
CA ASP A 92 -9.91 -11.58 1.43
C ASP A 92 -9.55 -10.17 0.96
N PRO A 93 -8.80 -9.35 1.73
CA PRO A 93 -8.35 -8.05 1.25
C PRO A 93 -7.48 -8.15 -0.01
N ARG A 94 -6.55 -9.11 -0.07
CA ARG A 94 -5.66 -9.29 -1.22
C ARG A 94 -6.41 -9.70 -2.48
N THR A 95 -7.37 -10.61 -2.36
CA THR A 95 -8.20 -11.04 -3.48
C THR A 95 -9.06 -9.89 -3.99
N GLU A 96 -9.67 -9.11 -3.08
CA GLU A 96 -10.41 -7.92 -3.45
C GLU A 96 -9.52 -6.89 -4.14
N ILE A 97 -8.40 -6.50 -3.52
CA ILE A 97 -7.48 -5.50 -4.07
C ILE A 97 -7.04 -5.91 -5.47
N PHE A 98 -6.52 -7.13 -5.62
CA PHE A 98 -6.02 -7.59 -6.90
C PHE A 98 -7.12 -7.62 -7.97
N THR A 99 -8.27 -8.25 -7.68
CA THR A 99 -9.29 -8.51 -8.70
C THR A 99 -10.21 -7.33 -8.98
N GLN A 100 -10.42 -6.44 -7.99
CA GLN A 100 -11.37 -5.33 -8.07
C GLN A 100 -10.70 -3.97 -8.19
N LEU A 101 -9.40 -3.85 -7.87
CA LEU A 101 -8.65 -2.59 -8.00
C LEU A 101 -7.50 -2.75 -8.99
N SER A 102 -6.54 -3.62 -8.71
CA SER A 102 -5.29 -3.73 -9.49
C SER A 102 -5.53 -4.14 -10.94
N LEU A 103 -6.32 -5.20 -11.19
CA LEU A 103 -6.58 -5.67 -12.56
C LEU A 103 -7.42 -4.70 -13.41
N PRO A 104 -8.54 -4.10 -12.93
CA PRO A 104 -9.24 -3.08 -13.71
C PRO A 104 -8.40 -1.84 -14.00
N GLN A 105 -7.54 -1.45 -13.06
CA GLN A 105 -6.61 -0.34 -13.23
C GLN A 105 -5.53 -0.69 -14.27
N LEU A 106 -4.95 -1.89 -14.20
CA LEU A 106 -3.98 -2.38 -15.16
C LEU A 106 -4.58 -2.51 -16.57
N ALA A 107 -5.86 -2.89 -16.66
CA ALA A 107 -6.60 -2.92 -17.92
C ALA A 107 -6.68 -1.54 -18.60
N GLN A 108 -6.87 -0.48 -17.82
CA GLN A 108 -6.86 0.90 -18.33
C GLN A 108 -5.46 1.35 -18.74
N ALA A 109 -4.44 0.97 -17.98
CA ALA A 109 -3.05 1.27 -18.33
C ALA A 109 -2.61 0.57 -19.63
N ALA A 110 -3.10 -0.65 -19.86
CA ALA A 110 -2.69 -1.51 -20.97
C ALA A 110 -3.28 -1.15 -22.34
N GLU A 111 -4.23 -0.20 -22.43
CA GLU A 111 -5.03 0.06 -23.64
C GLU A 111 -4.20 0.28 -24.92
N ASP A 112 -3.06 0.95 -24.81
CA ASP A 112 -2.21 1.33 -25.94
C ASP A 112 -1.02 0.37 -26.17
N PHE A 113 -0.95 -0.74 -25.43
CA PHE A 113 0.23 -1.60 -25.36
C PHE A 113 -0.10 -3.09 -25.48
N HIS A 114 0.89 -3.89 -25.92
CA HIS A 114 0.79 -5.34 -25.78
C HIS A 114 1.19 -5.74 -24.37
N VAL A 115 0.21 -6.21 -23.59
CA VAL A 115 0.43 -6.62 -22.20
C VAL A 115 0.02 -8.08 -22.05
N VAL A 116 0.89 -8.86 -21.42
CA VAL A 116 0.55 -10.17 -20.85
C VAL A 116 0.94 -10.16 -19.39
N HIS A 117 0.00 -10.44 -18.49
CA HIS A 117 0.21 -10.44 -17.06
C HIS A 117 -0.02 -11.84 -16.50
N TYR A 118 1.07 -12.49 -16.07
CA TYR A 118 1.00 -13.82 -15.49
C TYR A 118 0.67 -13.75 -14.00
N VAL A 119 -0.32 -14.55 -13.56
CA VAL A 119 -0.67 -14.70 -12.15
C VAL A 119 -0.31 -16.11 -11.71
N SER A 120 0.76 -16.21 -10.93
CA SER A 120 1.21 -17.50 -10.40
C SER A 120 0.62 -17.75 -9.01
N TYR A 121 0.09 -18.95 -8.80
CA TYR A 121 -0.48 -19.38 -7.52
C TYR A 121 -0.23 -20.88 -7.29
N SER A 122 -0.23 -21.30 -6.03
CA SER A 122 -0.02 -22.70 -5.66
C SER A 122 -1.30 -23.53 -5.77
N PRO A 123 -1.21 -24.84 -6.06
CA PRO A 123 -2.38 -25.72 -6.03
C PRO A 123 -3.12 -25.78 -4.69
N SER A 124 -2.45 -25.42 -3.59
CA SER A 124 -3.05 -25.33 -2.25
C SER A 124 -3.89 -24.07 -2.02
N LEU A 125 -3.93 -23.11 -2.96
CA LEU A 125 -4.73 -21.89 -2.82
C LEU A 125 -6.21 -22.25 -2.59
N PRO A 126 -6.90 -21.67 -1.59
CA PRO A 126 -8.31 -21.97 -1.35
C PRO A 126 -9.19 -21.73 -2.58
N GLU A 127 -10.17 -22.62 -2.79
CA GLU A 127 -10.93 -22.68 -4.05
C GLU A 127 -11.73 -21.39 -4.34
N ARG A 128 -12.18 -20.69 -3.29
CA ARG A 128 -12.87 -19.40 -3.45
C ARG A 128 -11.98 -18.35 -4.14
N HIS A 129 -10.68 -18.34 -3.82
CA HIS A 129 -9.71 -17.41 -4.38
C HIS A 129 -9.28 -17.85 -5.78
N LYS A 130 -9.09 -19.15 -6.01
CA LYS A 130 -8.89 -19.70 -7.37
C LYS A 130 -10.05 -19.34 -8.31
N LYS A 131 -11.29 -19.42 -7.83
CA LYS A 131 -12.49 -19.03 -8.60
C LYS A 131 -12.47 -17.55 -8.95
N ALA A 132 -12.07 -16.68 -8.02
CA ALA A 132 -11.91 -15.25 -8.28
C ALA A 132 -10.84 -14.99 -9.37
N LEU A 133 -9.68 -15.65 -9.29
CA LEU A 133 -8.64 -15.55 -10.32
C LEU A 133 -9.11 -16.03 -11.71
N ARG A 134 -9.81 -17.17 -11.78
CA ARG A 134 -10.38 -17.68 -13.03
C ARG A 134 -11.44 -16.75 -13.60
N GLN A 135 -12.25 -16.12 -12.76
CA GLN A 135 -13.21 -15.11 -13.20
C GLN A 135 -12.51 -13.87 -13.74
N ALA A 136 -11.45 -13.41 -13.07
CA ALA A 136 -10.65 -12.27 -13.52
C ALA A 136 -9.98 -12.55 -14.88
N ALA A 137 -9.37 -13.73 -15.05
CA ALA A 137 -8.75 -14.13 -16.32
C ALA A 137 -9.74 -14.25 -17.49
N ARG A 138 -11.02 -14.55 -17.22
CA ARG A 138 -12.09 -14.49 -18.23
C ARG A 138 -12.54 -13.07 -18.56
N THR A 139 -12.30 -12.13 -17.64
CA THR A 139 -12.73 -10.73 -17.77
C THR A 139 -11.66 -9.88 -18.47
N TYR A 140 -10.39 -10.23 -18.28
CA TYR A 140 -9.23 -9.48 -18.75
C TYR A 140 -8.32 -10.38 -19.61
N ASP A 141 -8.36 -10.21 -20.94
CA ASP A 141 -7.64 -11.09 -21.90
C ASP A 141 -6.11 -11.04 -21.78
N PHE A 142 -5.58 -10.00 -21.13
CA PHE A 142 -4.14 -9.89 -20.84
C PHE A 142 -3.72 -10.76 -19.64
N VAL A 143 -4.66 -11.26 -18.82
CA VAL A 143 -4.36 -12.05 -17.61
C VAL A 143 -4.23 -13.53 -17.95
N GLU A 144 -3.08 -14.10 -17.63
CA GLU A 144 -2.78 -15.53 -17.85
C GLU A 144 -2.49 -16.23 -16.52
N LEU A 145 -3.24 -17.28 -16.21
CA LEU A 145 -3.06 -18.03 -14.97
C LEU A 145 -1.92 -19.06 -15.09
N ASN A 146 -1.12 -19.18 -14.04
CA ASN A 146 -0.01 -20.12 -13.94
C ASN A 146 -0.05 -20.87 -12.58
N GLU A 147 -0.87 -21.92 -12.50
CA GLU A 147 -0.89 -22.80 -11.33
C GLU A 147 0.38 -23.66 -11.30
N THR A 148 1.17 -23.58 -10.23
CA THR A 148 2.47 -24.25 -10.18
C THR A 148 2.88 -24.69 -8.78
N LYS A 149 3.56 -25.85 -8.70
CA LYS A 149 4.24 -26.32 -7.49
C LYS A 149 5.70 -25.86 -7.41
N LYS A 150 6.21 -25.23 -8.47
CA LYS A 150 7.60 -24.78 -8.55
C LYS A 150 7.75 -23.46 -7.79
N THR A 151 8.92 -23.23 -7.21
CA THR A 151 9.36 -21.94 -6.68
C THR A 151 9.14 -20.84 -7.72
N VAL A 152 8.54 -19.72 -7.30
CA VAL A 152 8.21 -18.60 -8.17
C VAL A 152 9.08 -17.39 -7.82
N SER A 153 9.75 -16.82 -8.81
CA SER A 153 10.53 -15.57 -8.70
C SER A 153 9.62 -14.33 -8.79
N SER A 154 10.17 -13.14 -8.52
CA SER A 154 9.47 -11.87 -8.70
C SER A 154 9.27 -11.46 -10.15
N THR A 155 10.06 -12.02 -11.07
CA THR A 155 9.91 -11.87 -12.52
C THR A 155 9.42 -13.18 -13.15
N PRO A 156 8.70 -13.10 -14.29
CA PRO A 156 8.22 -14.28 -14.98
C PRO A 156 9.40 -15.12 -15.49
N THR A 157 9.21 -16.44 -15.57
CA THR A 157 10.23 -17.33 -16.11
C THR A 157 10.44 -17.10 -17.60
N LYS A 158 11.61 -17.48 -18.13
CA LYS A 158 11.90 -17.38 -19.58
C LYS A 158 10.86 -18.08 -20.45
N SER A 159 10.27 -19.19 -19.98
CA SER A 159 9.21 -19.90 -20.71
C SER A 159 7.91 -19.11 -20.79
N LEU A 160 7.54 -18.40 -19.72
CA LEU A 160 6.36 -17.53 -19.72
C LEU A 160 6.59 -16.31 -20.62
N ILE A 161 7.78 -15.72 -20.58
CA ILE A 161 8.16 -14.63 -21.50
C ILE A 161 8.07 -15.08 -22.97
N ARG A 162 8.58 -16.27 -23.29
CA ARG A 162 8.44 -16.86 -24.64
C ARG A 162 6.99 -17.02 -25.06
N LYS A 163 6.12 -17.52 -24.17
CA LYS A 163 4.68 -17.67 -24.45
C LYS A 163 4.02 -16.31 -24.73
N ALA A 164 4.36 -15.26 -23.97
CA ALA A 164 3.86 -13.91 -24.19
C ALA A 164 4.32 -13.34 -25.55
N ALA A 165 5.60 -13.51 -25.89
CA ALA A 165 6.13 -13.07 -27.18
C ALA A 165 5.44 -13.78 -28.36
N GLN A 166 5.21 -15.09 -28.25
CA GLN A 166 4.47 -15.88 -29.26
C GLN A 166 3.01 -15.39 -29.41
N LYS A 167 2.32 -15.11 -28.30
CA LYS A 167 0.93 -14.59 -28.31
C LYS A 167 0.79 -13.28 -29.10
N HIS A 168 1.83 -12.45 -29.12
CA HIS A 168 1.85 -11.17 -29.82
C HIS A 168 2.72 -11.16 -31.09
N HIS A 169 3.14 -12.33 -31.58
CA HIS A 169 4.02 -12.46 -32.75
C HIS A 169 5.30 -11.61 -32.67
N PHE A 170 5.82 -11.40 -31.45
CA PHE A 170 7.02 -10.62 -31.19
C PHE A 170 8.25 -11.50 -31.45
N THR A 171 9.10 -11.12 -32.41
CA THR A 171 10.22 -11.97 -32.86
C THR A 171 11.56 -11.54 -32.32
N SER A 172 11.82 -10.23 -32.16
CA SER A 172 13.08 -9.72 -31.63
C SER A 172 12.95 -8.28 -31.09
N GLY A 173 13.75 -7.94 -30.10
CA GLY A 173 13.84 -6.57 -29.56
C GLY A 173 13.77 -6.48 -28.03
N PRO A 174 13.73 -5.26 -27.49
CA PRO A 174 13.56 -5.03 -26.06
C PRO A 174 12.11 -5.30 -25.65
N ILE A 175 11.93 -5.90 -24.47
CA ILE A 175 10.63 -6.11 -23.84
C ILE A 175 10.66 -5.55 -22.41
N GLY A 176 9.54 -5.02 -21.93
CA GLY A 176 9.40 -4.59 -20.54
C GLY A 176 8.93 -5.72 -19.66
N VAL A 177 9.70 -6.13 -18.66
CA VAL A 177 9.33 -7.20 -17.71
C VAL A 177 9.10 -6.59 -16.34
N TYR A 178 7.86 -6.60 -15.85
CA TYR A 178 7.51 -5.92 -14.59
C TYR A 178 6.94 -6.87 -13.54
N ARG A 179 7.13 -6.50 -12.28
CA ARG A 179 6.54 -7.16 -11.11
C ARG A 179 5.35 -6.35 -10.60
N LEU A 180 4.28 -7.01 -10.17
CA LEU A 180 3.21 -6.39 -9.38
C LEU A 180 2.83 -7.33 -8.23
N ASP A 181 2.79 -6.84 -6.99
CA ASP A 181 2.28 -7.64 -5.88
C ASP A 181 0.73 -7.63 -5.88
N ASP A 182 0.12 -8.63 -5.22
CA ASP A 182 -1.33 -8.85 -5.19
C ASP A 182 -2.09 -7.85 -4.31
N ASP A 183 -1.39 -6.95 -3.63
CA ASP A 183 -1.91 -5.87 -2.80
C ASP A 183 -1.50 -4.45 -3.26
N ASP A 184 -0.88 -4.33 -4.44
CA ASP A 184 -0.46 -3.04 -5.02
C ASP A 184 -1.27 -2.67 -6.26
N VAL A 185 -1.33 -1.37 -6.56
CA VAL A 185 -2.03 -0.82 -7.73
C VAL A 185 -1.09 0.09 -8.52
N LEU A 186 -1.04 -0.02 -9.85
CA LEU A 186 -0.23 0.83 -10.73
C LEU A 186 -1.06 1.96 -11.32
N SER A 187 -0.45 3.11 -11.61
CA SER A 187 -1.13 4.25 -12.25
C SER A 187 -1.68 3.89 -13.63
N VAL A 188 -2.77 4.53 -14.06
CA VAL A 188 -3.28 4.39 -15.45
C VAL A 188 -2.26 4.82 -16.50
N ASN A 189 -1.24 5.60 -16.11
CA ASN A 189 -0.16 6.04 -16.99
C ASN A 189 1.09 5.15 -16.91
N TYR A 190 1.08 4.09 -16.11
CA TYR A 190 2.29 3.29 -15.82
C TYR A 190 3.04 2.85 -17.08
N PHE A 191 2.36 2.26 -18.07
CA PHE A 191 3.03 1.82 -19.30
C PHE A 191 3.49 2.97 -20.18
N HIS A 192 2.78 4.10 -20.20
CA HIS A 192 3.23 5.31 -20.90
C HIS A 192 4.50 5.90 -20.27
N LEU A 193 4.62 5.86 -18.95
CA LEU A 193 5.83 6.27 -18.23
C LEU A 193 7.02 5.34 -18.54
N MET A 194 6.76 4.04 -18.66
CA MET A 194 7.81 3.03 -18.90
C MET A 194 8.25 2.92 -20.37
N ALA A 195 7.33 3.11 -21.31
CA ALA A 195 7.55 2.90 -22.74
C ALA A 195 8.78 3.62 -23.32
N PRO A 196 9.08 4.90 -22.99
CA PRO A 196 10.27 5.58 -23.49
C PRO A 196 11.59 4.89 -23.12
N TYR A 197 11.59 4.09 -22.05
CA TYR A 197 12.78 3.38 -21.59
C TYR A 197 12.96 2.02 -22.26
N VAL A 198 11.91 1.41 -22.82
CA VAL A 198 11.99 0.08 -23.46
C VAL A 198 12.63 0.19 -24.85
N ARG A 199 13.95 0.32 -24.88
CA ARG A 199 14.77 0.46 -26.10
C ARG A 199 15.99 -0.46 -26.06
N ARG A 200 16.53 -0.80 -27.24
CA ARG A 200 17.67 -1.73 -27.38
C ARG A 200 18.89 -1.32 -26.55
N SER A 201 19.20 -0.03 -26.50
CA SER A 201 20.34 0.49 -25.72
C SER A 201 20.18 0.40 -24.21
N HIS A 202 18.99 0.03 -23.72
CA HIS A 202 18.71 -0.16 -22.30
C HIS A 202 18.50 -1.64 -21.92
N ILE A 203 18.75 -2.60 -22.81
CA ILE A 203 18.67 -4.01 -22.43
C ILE A 203 19.62 -4.27 -21.23
N GLY A 204 19.10 -4.90 -20.19
CA GLY A 204 19.78 -5.10 -18.90
C GLY A 204 19.58 -4.00 -17.87
N TRP A 205 18.92 -2.90 -18.22
CA TRP A 205 18.63 -1.82 -17.29
C TRP A 205 17.33 -2.08 -16.52
N TRP A 206 17.23 -1.44 -15.36
CA TRP A 206 16.03 -1.41 -14.54
C TRP A 206 15.44 -0.01 -14.51
N VAL A 207 14.12 0.07 -14.39
CA VAL A 207 13.38 1.30 -14.16
C VAL A 207 12.61 1.14 -12.85
N SER A 208 12.84 2.07 -11.94
CA SER A 208 12.07 2.18 -10.70
C SER A 208 11.34 3.51 -10.68
N GLN A 209 10.03 3.43 -10.46
CA GLN A 209 9.24 4.60 -10.15
C GLN A 209 9.41 4.90 -8.67
N GLY A 210 9.88 6.10 -8.36
CA GLY A 210 10.15 6.50 -6.98
C GLY A 210 9.00 7.22 -6.30
N LEU A 211 8.06 7.77 -7.07
CA LEU A 211 6.91 8.49 -6.53
C LEU A 211 5.63 7.67 -6.69
N GLY A 212 4.82 7.66 -5.64
CA GLY A 212 3.48 7.09 -5.62
C GLY A 212 2.65 7.68 -4.50
N ILE A 213 1.53 7.03 -4.20
CA ILE A 213 0.66 7.36 -3.07
C ILE A 213 0.60 6.15 -2.14
N ALA A 214 0.51 6.37 -0.85
CA ALA A 214 0.26 5.31 0.11
C ALA A 214 -0.93 5.65 1.00
N ALA A 215 -1.69 4.63 1.39
CA ALA A 215 -2.82 4.78 2.31
C ALA A 215 -2.97 3.51 3.15
N VAL A 216 -3.64 3.64 4.29
CA VAL A 216 -3.98 2.51 5.16
C VAL A 216 -5.39 2.03 4.84
N ARG A 217 -5.56 0.73 4.63
CA ARG A 217 -6.87 0.13 4.46
C ARG A 217 -7.62 0.13 5.79
N PHE A 218 -8.83 0.68 5.79
CA PHE A 218 -9.75 0.69 6.92
C PHE A 218 -11.15 0.27 6.46
N GLY A 219 -11.50 -0.99 6.69
CA GLY A 219 -12.71 -1.60 6.14
C GLY A 219 -12.73 -1.57 4.61
N GLU A 220 -13.69 -0.83 4.06
CA GLU A 220 -13.81 -0.56 2.63
C GLU A 220 -13.08 0.71 2.19
N ASP A 221 -12.60 1.56 3.09
CA ASP A 221 -11.93 2.82 2.73
C ASP A 221 -10.40 2.72 2.76
N PHE A 222 -9.75 3.72 2.17
CA PHE A 222 -8.32 3.98 2.24
C PHE A 222 -8.10 5.31 2.94
N VAL A 223 -7.68 5.25 4.20
CA VAL A 223 -7.52 6.40 5.08
C VAL A 223 -6.06 6.82 5.15
N TYR A 224 -5.84 8.04 5.63
CA TYR A 224 -4.51 8.62 5.78
C TYR A 224 -3.70 8.59 4.47
N ALA A 225 -4.33 8.97 3.36
CA ALA A 225 -3.67 9.01 2.07
C ALA A 225 -2.56 10.07 2.04
N ARG A 226 -1.37 9.67 1.59
CA ARG A 226 -0.15 10.46 1.59
C ARG A 226 0.60 10.28 0.29
N ASP A 227 1.26 11.34 -0.16
CA ASP A 227 2.32 11.18 -1.14
C ASP A 227 3.40 10.27 -0.54
N TYR A 228 4.05 9.47 -1.38
CA TYR A 228 4.98 8.46 -0.89
C TYR A 228 6.14 8.28 -1.85
N TYR A 229 7.26 8.91 -1.52
CA TYR A 229 8.52 8.77 -2.22
C TYR A 229 9.32 7.58 -1.67
N TYR A 230 9.34 6.49 -2.44
CA TYR A 230 10.05 5.27 -2.11
C TYR A 230 10.77 4.72 -3.36
N PRO A 231 11.92 5.31 -3.75
CA PRO A 231 12.68 4.83 -4.90
C PRO A 231 13.23 3.43 -4.67
N LYS A 232 13.42 2.70 -5.77
CA LYS A 232 13.89 1.31 -5.76
C LYS A 232 12.94 0.36 -5.02
N SER A 233 11.64 0.69 -5.04
CA SER A 233 10.57 -0.08 -4.40
C SER A 233 10.27 -1.40 -5.13
N ALA A 234 9.45 -2.21 -4.48
CA ALA A 234 8.82 -3.39 -5.07
C ALA A 234 7.59 -3.07 -5.93
N PHE A 235 7.17 -1.80 -6.02
CA PHE A 235 5.91 -1.36 -6.63
C PHE A 235 6.08 -1.14 -8.14
N GLY A 236 5.93 -2.19 -8.94
CA GLY A 236 6.07 -2.05 -10.39
C GLY A 236 7.49 -1.80 -10.91
N PRO A 237 8.61 -2.30 -10.32
CA PRO A 237 9.90 -2.18 -10.97
C PRO A 237 9.88 -2.93 -12.30
N LEU A 238 10.48 -2.33 -13.33
CA LEU A 238 10.51 -2.86 -14.68
C LEU A 238 11.96 -3.14 -15.10
N CYS A 239 12.19 -4.35 -15.58
CA CYS A 239 13.41 -4.77 -16.23
C CYS A 239 13.26 -4.64 -17.74
N ILE A 240 14.28 -4.13 -18.42
CA ILE A 240 14.30 -4.06 -19.88
C ILE A 240 15.08 -5.28 -20.38
N ALA A 241 14.34 -6.33 -20.74
CA ALA A 241 14.92 -7.60 -21.16
C ALA A 241 15.11 -7.64 -22.68
N GLY A 242 16.06 -8.45 -23.13
CA GLY A 242 16.25 -8.73 -24.55
C GLY A 242 15.52 -10.01 -24.95
N TYR A 243 14.83 -9.97 -26.09
CA TYR A 243 14.21 -11.13 -26.72
C TYR A 243 14.73 -11.28 -28.15
N ASP A 244 15.11 -12.48 -28.55
CA ASP A 244 15.51 -12.78 -29.93
C ASP A 244 15.17 -14.23 -30.30
N GLN A 245 14.18 -14.42 -31.17
CA GLN A 245 13.77 -15.73 -31.70
C GLN A 245 13.57 -16.83 -30.64
N GLY A 246 13.07 -16.47 -29.46
CA GLY A 246 12.86 -17.39 -28.34
C GLY A 246 13.92 -17.32 -27.24
N GLU A 247 15.09 -16.75 -27.53
CA GLU A 247 16.09 -16.48 -26.50
C GLU A 247 15.71 -15.26 -25.66
N VAL A 248 15.86 -15.41 -24.35
CA VAL A 248 15.51 -14.39 -23.35
C VAL A 248 16.75 -14.08 -22.52
N SER A 249 17.13 -12.81 -22.52
CA SER A 249 18.31 -12.28 -21.82
C SER A 249 17.92 -11.22 -20.78
N HIS A 250 18.74 -11.08 -19.73
CA HIS A 250 18.63 -10.04 -18.72
C HIS A 250 17.26 -9.95 -18.02
N THR A 251 16.79 -11.04 -17.42
CA THR A 251 15.50 -11.08 -16.69
C THR A 251 15.65 -11.36 -15.19
N GLN A 252 16.89 -11.42 -14.70
CA GLN A 252 17.17 -11.74 -13.31
C GLN A 252 16.89 -10.52 -12.44
N ALA A 253 15.93 -10.66 -11.52
CA ALA A 253 15.58 -9.60 -10.57
C ALA A 253 16.65 -9.49 -9.47
N PRO A 254 17.30 -8.32 -9.31
CA PRO A 254 18.08 -8.06 -8.11
C PRO A 254 17.13 -7.83 -6.91
N LYS A 255 17.70 -7.82 -5.71
CA LYS A 255 16.98 -7.28 -4.54
C LYS A 255 16.65 -5.81 -4.82
N HIS A 256 15.35 -5.48 -4.82
CA HIS A 256 14.88 -4.17 -5.27
C HIS A 256 15.59 -2.99 -4.60
N THR A 257 15.79 -3.02 -3.28
CA THR A 257 16.42 -1.91 -2.54
C THR A 257 17.87 -1.61 -2.91
N VAL A 258 18.57 -2.52 -3.60
CA VAL A 258 19.97 -2.40 -4.03
C VAL A 258 20.14 -2.71 -5.52
N MET A 259 19.07 -2.55 -6.31
CA MET A 259 19.09 -2.86 -7.75
C MET A 259 20.18 -2.11 -8.52
N ASP A 260 20.46 -0.87 -8.09
CA ASP A 260 21.47 0.04 -8.62
C ASP A 260 22.91 -0.41 -8.37
N HIS A 261 23.15 -1.32 -7.41
CA HIS A 261 24.49 -1.85 -7.15
C HIS A 261 24.91 -2.92 -8.17
N THR A 262 23.96 -3.47 -8.92
CA THR A 262 24.19 -4.63 -9.80
C THR A 262 23.74 -4.40 -11.23
N ASN A 263 22.81 -3.47 -11.45
CA ASN A 263 22.30 -3.14 -12.78
C ASN A 263 22.17 -1.62 -12.94
N PRO A 264 22.49 -1.06 -14.12
CA PRO A 264 22.13 0.33 -14.42
C PRO A 264 20.64 0.55 -14.16
N THR A 265 20.33 1.58 -13.37
CA THR A 265 18.97 1.82 -12.88
C THR A 265 18.54 3.25 -13.20
N ILE A 266 17.39 3.37 -13.85
CA ILE A 266 16.69 4.62 -14.09
C ILE A 266 15.72 4.84 -12.92
N LEU A 267 15.88 5.97 -12.23
CA LEU A 267 14.89 6.45 -11.27
C LEU A 267 14.03 7.49 -11.97
N ASP A 268 12.74 7.19 -12.14
CA ASP A 268 11.75 8.15 -12.63
C ASP A 268 10.79 8.46 -11.50
N SER A 269 10.61 9.73 -11.16
CA SER A 269 9.74 10.17 -10.06
C SER A 269 9.00 11.43 -10.41
N ARG A 270 8.84 11.68 -11.72
CA ARG A 270 8.19 12.88 -12.26
C ARG A 270 6.67 12.87 -12.06
N GLU A 271 6.08 11.69 -11.87
CA GLU A 271 4.64 11.49 -11.65
C GLU A 271 4.42 10.28 -10.71
N PRO A 272 3.36 10.27 -9.87
CA PRO A 272 2.98 9.09 -9.10
C PRO A 272 2.63 7.89 -10.00
N ALA A 273 3.34 6.78 -9.83
CA ALA A 273 3.18 5.61 -10.69
C ALA A 273 2.57 4.38 -9.99
N TYR A 274 2.45 4.42 -8.66
CA TYR A 274 1.87 3.34 -7.87
C TYR A 274 1.02 3.87 -6.71
N PHE A 275 0.12 3.02 -6.23
CA PHE A 275 -0.67 3.20 -5.01
C PHE A 275 -0.43 2.01 -4.10
N HIS A 276 0.24 2.26 -2.98
CA HIS A 276 0.67 1.26 -2.01
C HIS A 276 -0.37 1.16 -0.88
N ILE A 277 -1.06 0.01 -0.82
CA ILE A 277 -2.09 -0.24 0.18
C ILE A 277 -1.42 -0.90 1.40
N ARG A 278 -1.46 -0.23 2.55
CA ARG A 278 -1.03 -0.82 3.82
C ARG A 278 -2.20 -1.56 4.46
N HIS A 279 -2.03 -2.83 4.80
CA HIS A 279 -3.05 -3.61 5.51
C HIS A 279 -2.43 -4.66 6.45
N ARG A 280 -3.20 -5.12 7.45
CA ARG A 280 -2.70 -6.00 8.53
C ARG A 280 -2.07 -7.29 8.04
N GLY A 281 -2.64 -7.92 7.01
CA GLY A 281 -2.19 -9.20 6.46
C GLY A 281 -0.90 -9.18 5.62
N GLN A 282 -0.16 -8.05 5.55
CA GLN A 282 1.09 -7.98 4.79
C GLN A 282 2.23 -8.71 5.52
N ASP A 283 3.11 -9.41 4.80
CA ASP A 283 4.29 -10.06 5.42
C ASP A 283 5.21 -9.04 6.14
N SER A 284 5.23 -7.79 5.67
CA SER A 284 6.02 -6.71 6.26
C SER A 284 5.54 -6.22 7.64
N THR A 285 4.36 -6.68 8.10
CA THR A 285 3.82 -6.41 9.44
C THR A 285 4.19 -7.51 10.43
N LEU A 286 4.67 -8.66 9.95
CA LEU A 286 5.13 -9.74 10.81
C LEU A 286 6.48 -9.40 11.45
N GLY A 287 6.57 -9.68 12.73
CA GLY A 287 7.79 -9.74 13.52
C GLY A 287 7.66 -10.83 14.59
N GLY A 288 8.70 -11.06 15.38
CA GLY A 288 8.69 -12.10 16.40
C GLY A 288 7.67 -11.91 17.54
N LYS A 289 7.02 -10.73 17.62
CA LYS A 289 6.01 -10.38 18.64
C LYS A 289 4.83 -9.61 18.00
N PRO A 290 3.61 -9.70 18.54
CA PRO A 290 2.49 -8.86 18.12
C PRO A 290 2.85 -7.38 18.29
N THR A 291 2.67 -6.58 17.25
CA THR A 291 2.95 -5.14 17.28
C THR A 291 1.74 -4.34 16.78
N PRO A 292 1.55 -3.11 17.29
CA PRO A 292 0.53 -2.19 16.80
C PRO A 292 0.67 -1.92 15.29
N PHE A 293 -0.37 -2.20 14.51
CA PHE A 293 -0.35 -2.02 13.06
C PHE A 293 -0.48 -0.55 12.65
N TYR A 294 -1.47 0.19 13.17
CA TYR A 294 -1.76 1.55 12.73
C TYR A 294 -0.65 2.54 13.04
N PRO A 295 -0.07 2.57 14.27
CA PRO A 295 1.06 3.43 14.55
C PRO A 295 2.24 3.16 13.60
N GLU A 296 2.54 1.89 13.34
CA GLU A 296 3.61 1.45 12.46
C GLU A 296 3.36 1.86 11.00
N ALA A 297 2.20 1.49 10.45
CA ALA A 297 1.84 1.72 9.07
C ALA A 297 1.73 3.21 8.72
N MET A 298 1.10 4.01 9.58
CA MET A 298 0.93 5.44 9.34
C MET A 298 2.22 6.22 9.58
N MET A 299 3.09 5.77 10.50
CA MET A 299 4.42 6.37 10.64
C MET A 299 5.30 6.18 9.41
N ARG A 300 5.22 5.02 8.72
CA ARG A 300 6.02 4.76 7.51
C ARG A 300 5.70 5.70 6.34
N ILE A 301 4.47 6.20 6.25
CA ILE A 301 4.00 6.96 5.08
C ILE A 301 3.84 8.46 5.36
N ARG A 302 4.30 8.95 6.52
CA ARG A 302 4.04 10.33 6.96
C ARG A 302 4.89 11.42 6.27
N SER A 303 5.95 11.07 5.52
CA SER A 303 7.04 12.00 5.20
C SER A 303 6.72 13.05 4.13
N GLU A 304 5.87 12.75 3.15
CA GLU A 304 5.68 13.64 1.99
C GLU A 304 4.43 14.53 2.07
N GLY A 305 3.61 14.37 3.12
CA GLY A 305 2.37 15.14 3.31
C GLY A 305 1.12 14.52 2.65
N PRO A 306 -0.06 15.17 2.80
CA PRO A 306 -1.34 14.66 2.28
C PRO A 306 -1.32 14.55 0.76
N ALA A 307 -1.87 13.44 0.24
CA ALA A 307 -1.98 13.24 -1.20
C ALA A 307 -2.92 14.27 -1.86
N ASP A 308 -2.64 14.61 -3.13
CA ASP A 308 -3.57 15.39 -3.95
C ASP A 308 -4.71 14.49 -4.47
N LEU A 309 -5.93 14.68 -3.95
CA LEU A 309 -7.10 13.88 -4.30
C LEU A 309 -7.50 14.03 -5.78
N ASP A 310 -7.26 15.17 -6.43
CA ASP A 310 -7.57 15.36 -7.84
C ASP A 310 -6.58 14.60 -8.72
N GLN A 311 -5.30 14.59 -8.32
CA GLN A 311 -4.29 13.73 -8.92
C GLN A 311 -4.65 12.25 -8.74
N VAL A 312 -5.16 11.84 -7.57
CA VAL A 312 -5.57 10.44 -7.38
C VAL A 312 -6.78 10.06 -8.21
N ARG A 313 -7.80 10.92 -8.30
CA ARG A 313 -8.96 10.72 -9.21
C ARG A 313 -8.52 10.50 -10.65
N THR A 314 -7.43 11.17 -11.04
CA THR A 314 -6.85 11.08 -12.38
C THR A 314 -6.04 9.80 -12.57
N LEU A 315 -5.10 9.52 -11.66
CA LEU A 315 -4.11 8.46 -11.83
C LEU A 315 -4.59 7.09 -11.32
N PHE A 316 -5.47 7.06 -10.34
CA PHE A 316 -6.01 5.86 -9.68
C PHE A 316 -7.53 5.92 -9.51
N PRO A 317 -8.30 6.05 -10.62
CA PRO A 317 -9.75 6.23 -10.56
C PRO A 317 -10.49 5.10 -9.82
N VAL A 318 -9.92 3.89 -9.76
CA VAL A 318 -10.57 2.74 -9.09
C VAL A 318 -10.59 2.85 -7.56
N VAL A 319 -9.70 3.64 -6.95
CA VAL A 319 -9.65 3.84 -5.49
C VAL A 319 -10.16 5.22 -5.06
N ALA A 320 -10.33 6.15 -6.00
CA ALA A 320 -10.52 7.56 -5.71
C ALA A 320 -11.74 7.86 -4.80
N ASP A 321 -12.86 7.17 -5.01
CA ASP A 321 -14.08 7.39 -4.20
C ASP A 321 -13.99 6.78 -2.79
N ARG A 322 -13.06 5.84 -2.58
CA ARG A 322 -12.82 5.14 -1.31
C ARG A 322 -11.75 5.84 -0.47
N MET A 323 -11.15 6.91 -0.96
CA MET A 323 -9.96 7.49 -0.34
C MET A 323 -10.30 8.68 0.56
N ARG A 324 -9.55 8.80 1.66
CA ARG A 324 -9.67 9.86 2.66
C ARG A 324 -8.27 10.36 3.05
N LEU A 325 -8.16 11.68 3.25
CA LEU A 325 -6.91 12.28 3.75
C LEU A 325 -6.76 12.12 5.26
N THR A 326 -7.89 12.11 5.97
CA THR A 326 -7.96 11.97 7.42
C THR A 326 -7.59 10.57 7.87
N PRO A 327 -7.11 10.40 9.12
CA PRO A 327 -6.72 9.10 9.65
C PRO A 327 -7.82 8.05 9.71
N GLY A 328 -9.08 8.46 9.81
CA GLY A 328 -10.27 7.60 9.83
C GLY A 328 -11.44 8.27 9.12
N ARG A 329 -12.66 7.78 9.35
CA ARG A 329 -13.88 8.36 8.76
C ARG A 329 -14.31 9.63 9.48
N ASP A 330 -14.68 10.67 8.73
CA ASP A 330 -15.10 11.95 9.31
C ASP A 330 -16.46 11.82 10.02
N GLU A 331 -17.36 11.00 9.47
CA GLU A 331 -18.67 10.69 10.08
C GLU A 331 -18.55 9.97 11.43
N ASP A 332 -17.42 9.30 11.67
CA ASP A 332 -17.14 8.59 12.91
C ASP A 332 -16.24 9.40 13.87
N ALA A 333 -15.77 10.58 13.47
CA ALA A 333 -14.86 11.38 14.27
C ALA A 333 -15.56 12.01 15.48
N VAL A 334 -14.86 12.04 16.62
CA VAL A 334 -15.32 12.69 17.85
C VAL A 334 -14.45 13.91 18.12
N THR A 335 -15.05 15.09 18.14
CA THR A 335 -14.36 16.32 18.56
C THR A 335 -14.67 16.56 20.03
N PHE A 336 -13.66 16.50 20.89
CA PHE A 336 -13.86 16.51 22.34
C PHE A 336 -14.31 17.88 22.87
N ASP A 337 -13.76 18.96 22.30
CA ASP A 337 -14.20 20.33 22.57
C ASP A 337 -14.27 21.08 21.24
N PRO A 338 -15.44 21.63 20.85
CA PRO A 338 -15.55 22.43 19.62
C PRO A 338 -14.83 23.78 19.73
N GLY A 339 -14.43 24.20 20.93
CA GLY A 339 -13.64 25.40 21.19
C GLY A 339 -12.16 25.12 21.50
N SER A 340 -11.36 26.18 21.63
CA SER A 340 -9.96 26.04 22.01
C SER A 340 -9.82 25.61 23.48
N VAL A 341 -8.87 24.71 23.73
CA VAL A 341 -8.53 24.19 25.06
C VAL A 341 -7.10 24.57 25.39
N THR A 342 -6.84 24.95 26.64
CA THR A 342 -5.46 25.20 27.10
C THR A 342 -4.99 24.00 27.90
N ALA A 343 -4.08 23.22 27.33
CA ALA A 343 -3.40 22.15 28.06
C ALA A 343 -2.37 22.76 29.01
N THR A 344 -2.38 22.31 30.28
CA THR A 344 -1.44 22.72 31.33
C THR A 344 -0.84 21.48 31.99
N SER A 345 -0.16 21.63 33.13
CA SER A 345 0.22 20.49 33.97
C SER A 345 -0.99 19.77 34.58
N GLU A 346 -2.12 20.45 34.76
CA GLU A 346 -3.38 19.81 35.10
C GLU A 346 -4.01 19.21 33.83
N PRO A 347 -4.30 17.89 33.80
CA PRO A 347 -4.75 17.22 32.59
C PRO A 347 -6.20 17.55 32.25
N VAL A 348 -6.43 17.86 30.98
CA VAL A 348 -7.78 17.89 30.40
C VAL A 348 -8.17 16.47 30.04
N SER A 349 -9.29 15.99 30.59
CA SER A 349 -9.72 14.60 30.53
C SER A 349 -10.91 14.40 29.60
N TYR A 350 -10.85 13.35 28.79
CA TYR A 350 -11.89 12.98 27.83
C TYR A 350 -12.22 11.50 27.95
N LEU A 351 -13.51 11.19 28.01
CA LEU A 351 -13.98 9.81 27.94
C LEU A 351 -13.93 9.32 26.48
N TRP A 352 -13.38 8.13 26.27
CA TRP A 352 -13.35 7.45 24.98
C TRP A 352 -14.08 6.11 25.08
N GLU A 353 -15.21 5.98 24.40
CA GLU A 353 -16.07 4.79 24.52
C GLU A 353 -15.97 3.86 23.30
N LYS A 354 -15.31 4.30 22.22
CA LYS A 354 -15.23 3.51 20.99
C LYS A 354 -14.16 2.41 21.12
N PRO A 355 -14.48 1.17 20.73
CA PRO A 355 -13.50 0.08 20.79
C PRO A 355 -12.42 0.25 19.73
N GLY A 356 -11.32 -0.50 19.88
CA GLY A 356 -10.27 -0.59 18.88
C GLY A 356 -9.24 0.53 18.96
N ALA A 357 -8.57 0.76 17.84
CA ALA A 357 -7.54 1.77 17.72
C ALA A 357 -8.14 3.16 17.51
N LEU A 358 -7.35 4.20 17.76
CA LEU A 358 -7.74 5.57 17.48
C LEU A 358 -6.56 6.41 16.97
N ALA A 359 -6.87 7.38 16.12
CA ALA A 359 -5.98 8.47 15.78
C ALA A 359 -6.45 9.76 16.44
N LEU A 360 -5.61 10.35 17.28
CA LEU A 360 -5.84 11.64 17.90
C LEU A 360 -5.16 12.73 17.07
N ARG A 361 -5.98 13.58 16.44
CA ARG A 361 -5.54 14.77 15.72
C ARG A 361 -5.62 15.99 16.63
N VAL A 362 -4.50 16.68 16.79
CA VAL A 362 -4.35 17.91 17.54
C VAL A 362 -4.03 19.05 16.58
N GLU A 363 -4.90 20.04 16.55
CA GLU A 363 -4.71 21.28 15.78
C GLU A 363 -4.29 22.40 16.73
N LEU A 364 -3.22 23.08 16.37
CA LEU A 364 -2.74 24.26 17.09
C LEU A 364 -3.13 25.51 16.31
N PRO A 365 -3.22 26.68 16.96
CA PRO A 365 -3.43 27.94 16.26
C PRO A 365 -2.37 28.18 15.17
N ASP A 366 -2.74 28.96 14.15
CA ASP A 366 -1.85 29.26 13.02
C ASP A 366 -0.47 29.73 13.48
N ARG A 367 0.58 29.20 12.83
CA ARG A 367 2.01 29.47 13.08
C ARG A 367 2.55 28.96 14.42
N VAL A 368 1.72 28.40 15.30
CA VAL A 368 2.20 27.72 16.51
C VAL A 368 2.75 26.35 16.12
N LYS A 369 3.97 26.05 16.58
CA LYS A 369 4.62 24.75 16.38
C LYS A 369 4.68 24.01 17.72
N LEU A 370 4.32 22.73 17.70
CA LEU A 370 4.53 21.86 18.86
C LEU A 370 6.04 21.63 19.06
N LYS A 371 6.56 21.91 20.26
CA LYS A 371 7.93 21.55 20.64
C LYS A 371 8.03 20.05 20.91
N GLN A 372 9.23 19.49 20.79
CA GLN A 372 9.48 18.09 21.15
C GLN A 372 9.16 17.86 22.62
N ARG A 373 8.35 16.82 22.92
CA ARG A 373 7.90 16.47 24.27
C ARG A 373 7.18 17.61 25.01
N GLN A 374 6.36 18.38 24.29
CA GLN A 374 5.56 19.44 24.89
C GLN A 374 4.16 18.96 25.31
N LEU A 375 3.48 18.19 24.45
CA LEU A 375 2.13 17.68 24.71
C LEU A 375 2.16 16.17 24.91
N LYS A 376 1.77 15.75 26.11
CA LYS A 376 1.67 14.35 26.52
C LYS A 376 0.21 13.92 26.53
N VAL A 377 -0.04 12.70 26.07
CA VAL A 377 -1.31 12.01 26.18
C VAL A 377 -1.12 10.84 27.11
N SER A 378 -1.82 10.85 28.24
CA SER A 378 -1.95 9.69 29.12
C SER A 378 -3.30 9.04 28.90
N PHE A 379 -3.38 7.72 29.09
CA PHE A 379 -4.63 7.01 28.99
C PHE A 379 -4.71 5.77 29.86
N SER A 380 -5.94 5.41 30.21
CA SER A 380 -6.27 4.18 30.95
C SER A 380 -6.87 3.15 30.01
N THR A 381 -6.75 1.88 30.37
CA THR A 381 -7.30 0.75 29.62
C THR A 381 -8.22 -0.12 30.46
N THR A 382 -9.12 -0.82 29.79
CA THR A 382 -9.94 -1.89 30.38
C THR A 382 -9.86 -3.12 29.51
N GLN A 383 -9.84 -4.31 30.12
CA GLN A 383 -9.84 -5.58 29.39
C GLN A 383 -11.27 -6.13 29.31
N ASP A 384 -11.69 -6.52 28.11
CA ASP A 384 -12.94 -7.22 27.88
C ASP A 384 -12.83 -8.66 28.38
N ALA A 385 -13.97 -9.31 28.67
CA ALA A 385 -14.00 -10.70 29.15
C ALA A 385 -13.33 -11.72 28.20
N ALA A 386 -13.19 -11.38 26.92
CA ALA A 386 -12.52 -12.22 25.91
C ALA A 386 -11.03 -11.88 25.71
N CYS A 387 -10.48 -10.95 26.49
CA CYS A 387 -9.07 -10.58 26.40
C CYS A 387 -8.18 -11.77 26.78
N GLN A 388 -7.23 -12.10 25.90
CA GLN A 388 -6.25 -13.16 26.13
C GLN A 388 -4.88 -12.62 26.58
N TYR A 389 -4.73 -11.28 26.65
CA TYR A 389 -3.48 -10.63 27.01
C TYR A 389 -3.38 -10.45 28.52
N SER A 390 -2.27 -10.91 29.10
CA SER A 390 -1.87 -10.51 30.45
C SER A 390 -1.52 -9.01 30.48
N LYS A 391 -1.46 -8.42 31.67
CA LYS A 391 -1.10 -6.99 31.79
C LYS A 391 0.33 -6.72 31.31
N GLU A 392 1.23 -7.67 31.50
CA GLU A 392 2.62 -7.60 31.01
C GLU A 392 2.68 -7.66 29.48
N GLN A 393 1.88 -8.51 28.85
CA GLN A 393 1.79 -8.59 27.39
C GLN A 393 1.15 -7.31 26.79
N GLU A 394 0.16 -6.73 27.49
CA GLU A 394 -0.42 -5.44 27.14
C GLU A 394 0.64 -4.32 27.21
N GLN A 395 1.44 -4.28 28.27
CA GLN A 395 2.54 -3.33 28.42
C GLN A 395 3.59 -3.49 27.32
N GLU A 396 3.97 -4.73 26.99
CA GLU A 396 4.92 -5.01 25.91
C GLU A 396 4.39 -4.57 24.54
N PHE A 397 3.11 -4.81 24.27
CA PHE A 397 2.45 -4.38 23.03
C PHE A 397 2.47 -2.85 22.88
N PHE A 398 2.13 -2.12 23.94
CA PHE A 398 2.20 -0.65 23.95
C PHE A 398 3.65 -0.14 23.84
N ALA A 399 4.60 -0.79 24.51
CA ALA A 399 6.02 -0.43 24.43
C ALA A 399 6.56 -0.53 22.99
N ALA A 400 6.07 -1.48 22.18
CA ALA A 400 6.43 -1.59 20.77
C ALA A 400 6.04 -0.34 19.94
N ALA A 401 5.00 0.40 20.36
CA ALA A 401 4.63 1.71 19.80
C ALA A 401 5.21 2.91 20.57
N LYS A 402 6.23 2.70 21.41
CA LYS A 402 6.87 3.74 22.25
C LYS A 402 5.88 4.42 23.19
N VAL A 403 4.95 3.65 23.74
CA VAL A 403 4.06 4.06 24.81
C VAL A 403 4.63 3.55 26.14
N ALA A 404 4.85 4.45 27.09
CA ALA A 404 5.30 4.11 28.44
C ALA A 404 4.11 3.64 29.29
N SER A 405 4.38 2.85 30.33
CA SER A 405 3.38 2.45 31.33
C SER A 405 3.84 2.96 32.70
N ASP A 406 2.94 3.65 33.40
CA ASP A 406 3.17 4.26 34.72
C ASP A 406 1.96 3.94 35.62
N ASP A 407 2.16 3.19 36.71
CA ASP A 407 1.14 2.90 37.74
C ASP A 407 -0.24 2.43 37.20
N GLY A 408 -0.24 1.60 36.16
CA GLY A 408 -1.46 1.03 35.55
C GLY A 408 -2.06 1.87 34.42
N ASP A 409 -1.58 3.10 34.25
CA ASP A 409 -1.85 3.97 33.11
C ASP A 409 -0.76 3.83 32.04
N TYR A 410 -1.03 4.41 30.87
CA TYR A 410 -0.12 4.49 29.74
C TYR A 410 0.08 5.92 29.32
N SER A 411 1.24 6.26 28.75
CA SER A 411 1.48 7.60 28.25
C SER A 411 2.43 7.67 27.07
N THR A 412 2.23 8.66 26.21
CA THR A 412 3.13 8.94 25.09
C THR A 412 3.04 10.40 24.66
N TRP A 413 3.97 10.81 23.81
CA TRP A 413 4.10 12.18 23.34
C TRP A 413 3.44 12.35 21.98
N VAL A 414 2.65 13.42 21.83
CA VAL A 414 2.13 13.80 20.52
C VAL A 414 3.31 14.15 19.61
N PRO A 415 3.38 13.61 18.38
CA PRO A 415 4.47 13.92 17.46
C PRO A 415 4.56 15.42 17.16
N HIS A 416 5.74 16.00 17.41
CA HIS A 416 5.98 17.43 17.21
C HIS A 416 5.98 17.86 15.73
N GLN A 417 6.17 16.92 14.80
CA GLN A 417 6.08 17.18 13.37
C GLN A 417 4.63 17.16 12.92
N SER A 418 4.17 18.28 12.35
CA SER A 418 2.86 18.33 11.70
C SER A 418 2.87 17.50 10.41
N THR A 419 1.73 16.89 10.12
CA THR A 419 1.54 16.00 8.96
C THR A 419 0.89 16.70 7.77
N GLY A 420 0.77 18.04 7.82
CA GLY A 420 -0.10 18.83 6.94
C GLY A 420 -1.58 18.79 7.34
N LEU A 421 -1.99 17.80 8.17
CA LEU A 421 -3.32 17.72 8.79
C LEU A 421 -3.26 18.01 10.30
N GLY A 422 -2.22 18.69 10.78
CA GLY A 422 -1.94 18.87 12.20
C GLY A 422 -1.08 17.75 12.78
N HIS A 423 -1.03 17.69 14.11
CA HIS A 423 -0.24 16.71 14.87
C HIS A 423 -1.09 15.48 15.13
N ILE A 424 -0.62 14.30 14.73
CA ILE A 424 -1.43 13.09 14.80
C ILE A 424 -0.69 12.04 15.61
N LEU A 425 -1.36 11.55 16.66
CA LEU A 425 -0.93 10.44 17.50
C LEU A 425 -1.82 9.23 17.21
N PHE A 426 -1.21 8.07 17.00
CA PHE A 426 -1.93 6.82 16.79
C PHE A 426 -1.79 5.96 18.05
N LEU A 427 -2.90 5.47 18.57
CA LEU A 427 -2.96 4.56 19.70
C LEU A 427 -3.73 3.32 19.28
N GLU A 428 -3.16 2.14 19.51
CA GLU A 428 -3.82 0.88 19.22
C GLU A 428 -3.64 -0.04 20.42
N PRO A 429 -4.73 -0.45 21.08
CA PRO A 429 -4.67 -1.48 22.11
C PRO A 429 -4.58 -2.88 21.48
N PRO A 430 -4.04 -3.88 22.19
CA PRO A 430 -4.12 -5.26 21.74
C PRO A 430 -5.57 -5.75 21.71
N GLN A 431 -5.83 -6.84 20.97
CA GLN A 431 -7.19 -7.37 20.83
C GLN A 431 -7.80 -7.72 22.20
N GLY A 432 -9.01 -7.23 22.46
CA GLY A 432 -9.71 -7.41 23.73
C GLY A 432 -9.39 -6.37 24.80
N VAL A 433 -8.51 -5.41 24.52
CA VAL A 433 -8.24 -4.24 25.39
C VAL A 433 -8.86 -2.99 24.78
N ARG A 434 -9.42 -2.13 25.62
CA ARG A 434 -10.02 -0.84 25.22
C ARG A 434 -9.32 0.31 25.92
N ILE A 435 -9.15 1.42 25.21
CA ILE A 435 -8.76 2.71 25.79
C ILE A 435 -10.03 3.39 26.31
N THR A 436 -10.01 4.00 27.50
CA THR A 436 -11.24 4.58 28.10
C THR A 436 -11.14 6.04 28.51
N ASN A 437 -9.99 6.50 29.00
CA ASN A 437 -9.83 7.86 29.51
C ASN A 437 -8.59 8.51 28.92
N LEU A 438 -8.76 9.48 28.02
CA LEU A 438 -7.66 10.23 27.40
C LEU A 438 -7.40 11.51 28.19
N ARG A 439 -6.14 11.76 28.57
CA ARG A 439 -5.71 12.92 29.35
C ARG A 439 -4.61 13.69 28.63
N LEU A 440 -4.89 14.93 28.25
CA LEU A 440 -3.92 15.82 27.59
C LEU A 440 -3.32 16.77 28.61
N HIS A 441 -1.99 16.83 28.67
CA HIS A 441 -1.25 17.71 29.58
C HIS A 441 0.13 18.07 29.02
N THR A 442 0.73 19.11 29.59
CA THR A 442 2.08 19.59 29.28
C THR A 442 3.01 19.37 30.47
N ASP A 443 4.21 18.83 30.26
CA ASP A 443 5.18 18.62 31.37
C ASP A 443 6.00 19.89 31.70
N GLN A 444 6.07 20.89 30.80
CA GLN A 444 7.05 21.98 30.89
C GLN A 444 6.57 23.27 31.59
N HIS A 445 5.47 23.25 32.34
CA HIS A 445 4.82 24.45 32.91
C HIS A 445 4.46 25.57 31.90
N GLU A 446 4.73 25.41 30.61
CA GLU A 446 4.29 26.31 29.55
C GLU A 446 2.90 25.84 29.04
N PRO A 447 1.82 26.61 29.29
CA PRO A 447 0.51 26.28 28.76
C PRO A 447 0.53 26.22 27.23
N LEU A 448 -0.19 25.26 26.66
CA LEU A 448 -0.35 25.11 25.21
C LEU A 448 -1.81 25.28 24.83
N THR A 449 -2.11 26.34 24.07
CA THR A 449 -3.43 26.49 23.45
C THR A 449 -3.56 25.53 22.27
N ILE A 450 -4.54 24.66 22.36
CA ILE A 450 -4.96 23.70 21.34
C ILE A 450 -6.26 24.23 20.74
N GLN A 451 -6.29 24.43 19.42
CA GLN A 451 -7.46 24.92 18.74
C GLN A 451 -8.55 23.85 18.65
N ARG A 452 -8.16 22.59 18.43
CA ARG A 452 -9.09 21.47 18.26
C ARG A 452 -8.43 20.16 18.59
N VAL A 453 -9.19 19.26 19.22
CA VAL A 453 -8.81 17.86 19.42
C VAL A 453 -9.90 16.97 18.82
N THR A 454 -9.52 16.16 17.84
CA THR A 454 -10.43 15.24 17.14
C THR A 454 -9.87 13.82 17.19
N ALA A 455 -10.64 12.88 17.70
CA ALA A 455 -10.32 11.46 17.72
C ALA A 455 -11.07 10.71 16.61
N TYR A 456 -10.34 9.94 15.82
CA TYR A 456 -10.87 9.08 14.76
C TYR A 456 -10.76 7.61 15.21
N PRO A 457 -11.87 6.85 15.27
CA PRO A 457 -11.79 5.42 15.50
C PRO A 457 -11.20 4.70 14.27
N LEU A 458 -10.43 3.63 14.51
CA LEU A 458 -9.69 2.85 13.50
C LEU A 458 -9.87 1.34 13.66
#